data_AF-Q51106-F1
#
_entry.id   AF-Q51106-F1
#
_cell.length_a   1.000
_cell.length_b   1.000
_cell.length_c   1.000
_cell.angle_alpha   90.00
_cell.angle_beta   90.00
_cell.angle_gamma   90.00
#
_symmetry.space_group_name_H-M   'P 1'
#
loop_
_entity.id
_entity.type
_entity.pdbx_description
1 polymer ?
#
loop_
_entity_poly.entity_id
_entity_poly.type
_entity_poly.pdbx_seq_one_letter_code
_entity_poly.pdbx_strand_id
1 'polypeptide(L)' 'MRKILVTGGAGFIGSAVVRHIIRNTQDSVVNLDKLTYAGNLESLTDIADNP' A
#
# COMPACT_ATOMS: atom_id res chain seq x y z
N MET A 1 -9.68 13.11 7.05
CA MET A 1 -9.51 11.66 7.21
C MET A 1 -10.42 10.95 6.25
N ARG A 2 -9.83 10.30 5.25
CA ARG A 2 -10.51 9.45 4.27
C ARG A 2 -10.06 8.00 4.48
N LYS A 3 -10.89 7.06 4.03
CA LYS A 3 -10.50 5.66 3.84
C LYS A 3 -10.31 5.43 2.35
N ILE A 4 -9.09 5.08 1.95
CA ILE A 4 -8.68 4.95 0.56
C ILE A 4 -8.47 3.47 0.25
N LEU A 5 -9.09 2.96 -0.81
CA LEU A 5 -8.81 1.62 -1.33
C LEU A 5 -7.77 1.74 -2.45
N VAL A 6 -6.63 1.08 -2.30
CA VAL A 6 -5.61 0.95 -3.35
C VAL A 6 -5.65 -0.49 -3.85
N THR A 7 -5.90 -0.65 -5.15
CA THR A 7 -5.79 -1.96 -5.81
C THR A 7 -4.40 -2.13 -6.42
N GLY A 8 -3.81 -3.32 -6.31
CA GLY A 8 -2.45 -3.56 -6.82
C GLY A 8 -1.34 -2.87 -6.02
N GLY A 9 -1.56 -2.64 -4.71
CA GLY A 9 -0.64 -1.90 -3.85
C GLY A 9 0.67 -2.61 -3.53
N ALA A 10 0.86 -3.88 -3.89
CA ALA A 10 2.16 -4.57 -3.82
C ALA A 10 3.02 -4.40 -5.08
N GLY A 11 2.52 -3.72 -6.13
CA GLY A 11 3.29 -3.37 -7.32
C GLY A 11 4.20 -2.14 -7.13
N PHE A 12 4.94 -1.76 -8.18
CA PHE A 12 5.89 -0.64 -8.14
C PHE A 12 5.24 0.69 -7.71
N ILE A 13 4.25 1.19 -8.47
CA ILE A 13 3.56 2.44 -8.18
C ILE A 13 2.63 2.28 -6.97
N GLY A 14 1.88 1.17 -6.92
CA GLY A 14 0.93 0.90 -5.85
C GLY A 14 1.58 0.97 -4.48
N SER A 15 2.74 0.33 -4.31
CA SER A 15 3.44 0.33 -3.02
C SER A 15 3.97 1.72 -2.63
N ALA A 16 4.39 2.54 -3.60
CA ALA A 16 4.77 3.92 -3.35
C ALA A 16 3.59 4.77 -2.87
N VAL A 17 2.40 4.58 -3.46
CA VAL A 17 1.17 5.25 -3.04
C VAL A 17 0.77 4.84 -1.62
N VAL A 18 0.78 3.53 -1.31
CA VAL A 18 0.47 3.05 0.05
C VAL A 18 1.45 3.65 1.08
N ARG A 19 2.77 3.60 0.81
CA ARG A 19 3.78 4.23 1.68
C ARG A 19 3.58 5.74 1.82
N HIS A 20 3.19 6.43 0.74
CA HIS A 20 2.95 7.87 0.77
C HIS A 20 1.75 8.21 1.67
N ILE A 21 0.63 7.50 1.55
CA ILE A 21 -0.57 7.72 2.37
C ILE A 21 -0.23 7.54 3.86
N ILE A 22 0.43 6.44 4.23
CA ILE A 22 0.80 6.14 5.61
C ILE A 22 1.75 7.19 6.20
N ARG A 23 2.77 7.61 5.43
CA ARG A 23 3.84 8.47 5.96
C ARG A 23 3.52 9.97 5.92
N ASN A 24 2.66 10.42 5.01
CA ASN A 24 2.52 11.85 4.69
C ASN A 24 1.09 12.39 4.81
N THR A 25 0.13 11.56 5.22
CA THR A 25 -1.27 11.99 5.33
C THR A 25 -1.88 11.53 6.66
N GLN A 26 -3.07 12.03 6.97
CA GLN A 26 -3.91 11.52 8.07
C GLN A 26 -4.98 10.55 7.55
N ASP A 27 -4.86 10.09 6.31
CA ASP A 27 -5.82 9.18 5.69
C ASP A 27 -5.40 7.72 5.98
N SER A 28 -6.38 6.82 5.98
CA SER A 28 -6.15 5.37 6.11
C SER A 28 -6.23 4.71 4.75
N VAL A 29 -5.47 3.63 4.55
CA VAL A 29 -5.41 2.91 3.28
C VAL A 29 -5.68 1.42 3.48
N VAL A 30 -6.51 0.86 2.62
CA VAL A 30 -6.69 -0.59 2.47
C VAL A 30 -6.02 -0.98 1.17
N ASN A 31 -5.01 -1.83 1.23
CA ASN A 31 -4.36 -2.40 0.06
C ASN A 31 -5.05 -3.72 -0.33
N LEU A 32 -5.65 -3.77 -1.52
CA LEU A 32 -6.19 -4.99 -2.11
C LEU A 32 -5.31 -5.42 -3.28
N ASP A 33 -4.56 -6.51 -3.09
CA ASP A 33 -3.69 -7.05 -4.12
C ASP A 33 -3.94 -8.54 -4.33
N LYS A 34 -3.82 -8.99 -5.59
CA LYS A 34 -3.94 -10.40 -5.99
C LYS A 34 -2.59 -11.13 -5.94
N LEU A 35 -1.49 -10.40 -5.76
CA LEU A 35 -0.12 -10.93 -5.75
C LEU A 35 0.18 -11.75 -7.01
N THR A 36 -0.13 -11.19 -8.18
CA THR A 36 0.27 -11.77 -9.46
C THR A 36 1.76 -11.54 -9.71
N TYR A 37 2.27 -11.93 -10.89
CA TYR A 37 3.70 -11.84 -11.24
C TYR A 37 4.40 -10.52 -10.86
N ALA A 38 3.71 -9.38 -10.96
CA ALA A 38 4.29 -8.06 -10.68
C ALA A 38 4.13 -7.59 -9.21
N GLY A 39 3.47 -8.36 -8.34
CA GLY A 39 3.28 -8.03 -6.94
C GLY A 39 4.43 -8.53 -6.07
N ASN A 40 5.02 -7.66 -5.25
CA ASN A 40 6.10 -8.02 -4.33
C ASN A 40 5.83 -7.48 -2.90
N LEU A 41 5.60 -8.39 -1.95
CA LEU A 41 5.38 -8.06 -0.54
C LEU A 41 6.58 -7.37 0.11
N GLU A 42 7.80 -7.61 -0.37
CA GLU A 42 8.99 -6.91 0.13
C GLU A 42 8.91 -5.39 -0.07
N SER A 43 8.12 -4.94 -1.06
CA SER A 43 7.86 -3.52 -1.28
C SER A 43 7.05 -2.88 -0.14
N LEU A 44 6.41 -3.67 0.72
CA LEU A 44 5.56 -3.22 1.81
C LEU A 44 6.17 -3.48 3.20
N THR A 45 7.36 -4.09 3.30
CA THR A 45 7.96 -4.49 4.58
C THR A 45 8.04 -3.36 5.60
N ASP A 46 8.46 -2.16 5.18
CA ASP A 46 8.60 -0.99 6.07
C ASP A 46 7.27 -0.51 6.70
N ILE A 47 6.13 -0.95 6.19
CA ILE A 47 4.79 -0.53 6.61
C ILE A 47 3.88 -1.71 6.95
N ALA A 48 4.40 -2.93 6.96
CA ALA A 48 3.59 -4.15 7.10
C ALA A 48 2.86 -4.23 8.45
N ASP A 49 3.44 -3.63 9.49
CA ASP A 49 2.87 -3.58 10.84
C ASP A 49 1.94 -2.35 11.04
N ASN A 50 1.67 -1.57 9.99
CA ASN A 50 0.71 -0.46 10.07
C ASN A 50 -0.72 -1.01 9.94
N PRO A 51 -1.56 -0.86 10.99
CA PRO A 51 -2.91 -1.45 11.02
C PRO A 51 -3.91 -0.78 10.08
#